data_AF-A0A7C3HFL8-F1
#
_entry.id   AF-A0A7C3HFL8-F1
#
_cell.length_a   1.000
_cell.length_b   1.000
_cell.length_c   1.000
_cell.angle_alpha   90.00
_cell.angle_beta   90.00
_cell.angle_gamma   90.00
#
_symmetry.space_group_name_H-M   'P 1'
#
loop_
_entity.id
_entity.type
_entity.pdbx_description
1 polymer ?
#
loop_
_entity_poly.entity_id
_entity_poly.type
_entity_poly.pdbx_seq_one_letter_code
_entity_poly.pdbx_strand_id
1 'polypeptide(L)'
;MPVQTATPRAAEFDPIRRQQVLRRRKAFAGGLFHSRCTLQDMILGEPHNMAPLTVETNVGSREATAFRVRDDDWTMLVKSIRKSECVLLLGPGASLDPDQPDRPALPVQLAQEMARELHESRHDELLAADSDLAHVAQVYSRMMPRGRVGLEAKVDGFFQRFQGRTTSLHNDLAALPFSLCITTVPDGFALNAFRQAEGKQPVADYYDFQPDPERARERRAAPSPPEREPYRQPLVYELFGTLAETGSLVLTEDNLLDFLVKVTRGTPRLHDYLTARFKNKRTSFLFIGFGFRQWYWRLLLHVLEASGHTAFSLALEDPSFFCLPDYRQTAVFFQSGHTIEFREVSWLDFARELRQRVGWTAGSSTAPGELQPALEGPTVFLCHENRDKPAAERMAEELRARGINVWLDKHCLRGGDLWPQIIPRVIEKQTDYVLVLQSSHMLDKPESYFHLEIRTALKRQDLFGDGFRFLVPLILNPDPRLPLESVAGLHCIDWQNGQGLPALQQTILDDWEKRRRVRARTAGP
;
A
#
# COMPACT_ATOMS: atom_id res chain seq x y z
N MET A 1 -61.33 3.97 34.51
CA MET A 1 -62.22 3.58 33.40
C MET A 1 -61.44 3.65 32.09
N PRO A 2 -61.59 2.69 31.17
CA PRO A 2 -60.74 2.50 30.00
C PRO A 2 -61.30 3.19 28.72
N VAL A 3 -60.65 2.88 27.59
CA VAL A 3 -61.05 3.03 26.16
C VAL A 3 -60.43 4.29 25.50
N GLN A 4 -59.66 4.25 24.40
CA GLN A 4 -59.70 3.38 23.22
C GLN A 4 -58.35 3.29 22.48
N THR A 5 -58.11 2.13 21.87
CA THR A 5 -57.01 1.73 20.98
C THR A 5 -57.17 2.27 19.55
N ALA A 6 -56.07 2.59 18.86
CA ALA A 6 -56.04 2.86 17.42
C ALA A 6 -55.08 1.91 16.68
N THR A 7 -55.65 1.14 15.76
CA THR A 7 -54.97 0.27 14.78
C THR A 7 -54.77 1.04 13.46
N PRO A 8 -53.68 0.85 12.69
CA PRO A 8 -53.54 1.46 11.37
C PRO A 8 -54.25 0.65 10.28
N ARG A 9 -54.94 1.35 9.37
CA ARG A 9 -55.60 0.81 8.17
C ARG A 9 -54.62 0.63 7.01
N ALA A 10 -54.73 -0.50 6.33
CA ALA A 10 -54.19 -0.77 5.00
C ALA A 10 -54.89 0.10 3.95
N ALA A 11 -54.15 0.47 2.89
CA ALA A 11 -54.71 1.04 1.66
C ALA A 11 -54.19 0.25 0.45
N GLU A 12 -55.15 -0.26 -0.30
CA GLU A 12 -55.03 -1.12 -1.48
C GLU A 12 -54.59 -0.35 -2.73
N PHE A 13 -54.02 -1.13 -3.66
CA PHE A 13 -53.71 -0.79 -5.05
C PHE A 13 -54.99 -0.71 -5.90
N ASP A 14 -55.05 0.23 -6.86
CA ASP A 14 -55.90 0.13 -8.05
C ASP A 14 -55.18 0.77 -9.27
N PRO A 15 -55.11 0.12 -10.45
CA PRO A 15 -54.35 0.54 -11.62
C PRO A 15 -55.16 1.50 -12.51
N ILE A 16 -54.55 1.97 -13.61
CA ILE A 16 -55.07 2.88 -14.66
C ILE A 16 -54.50 4.29 -14.55
N ARG A 17 -53.31 4.48 -15.16
CA ARG A 17 -52.94 5.70 -15.93
C ARG A 17 -51.66 5.47 -16.75
N ARG A 18 -51.73 4.47 -17.63
CA ARG A 18 -50.92 4.40 -18.85
C ARG A 18 -51.81 4.87 -20.00
N GLN A 19 -51.58 6.08 -20.50
CA GLN A 19 -51.78 6.51 -21.89
C GLN A 19 -51.85 8.04 -21.92
N GLN A 20 -50.71 8.67 -22.21
CA GLN A 20 -50.57 9.94 -22.92
C GLN A 20 -49.09 10.29 -22.87
N VAL A 21 -48.38 10.12 -23.98
CA VAL A 21 -47.40 11.07 -24.56
C VAL A 21 -46.81 10.37 -25.80
N LEU A 22 -47.48 10.58 -26.92
CA LEU A 22 -46.95 10.32 -28.26
C LEU A 22 -47.61 11.35 -29.18
N ARG A 23 -46.89 12.43 -29.49
CA ARG A 23 -46.98 13.24 -30.72
C ARG A 23 -46.26 14.58 -30.54
N ARG A 24 -45.06 14.69 -31.12
CA ARG A 24 -44.68 15.74 -32.09
C ARG A 24 -43.20 15.55 -32.48
N ARG A 25 -43.00 15.07 -33.70
CA ARG A 25 -41.74 15.08 -34.45
C ARG A 25 -41.70 16.32 -35.36
N LYS A 26 -40.48 16.85 -35.54
CA LYS A 26 -39.87 17.43 -36.77
C LYS A 26 -39.33 18.85 -36.59
N ALA A 27 -38.00 18.99 -36.67
CA ALA A 27 -37.31 19.82 -37.68
C ALA A 27 -35.77 19.59 -37.64
N PHE A 28 -35.20 19.21 -38.81
CA PHE A 28 -33.81 19.33 -39.32
C PHE A 28 -32.64 18.71 -38.51
N ALA A 29 -31.94 17.63 -38.89
CA ALA A 29 -31.24 17.18 -40.12
C ALA A 29 -29.75 17.59 -40.19
N GLY A 30 -28.85 16.59 -40.11
CA GLY A 30 -27.45 16.68 -40.53
C GLY A 30 -26.45 15.73 -39.82
N GLY A 31 -26.16 14.55 -40.41
CA GLY A 31 -24.79 14.00 -40.42
C GLY A 31 -24.41 12.72 -39.63
N LEU A 32 -24.56 11.56 -40.30
CA LEU A 32 -23.72 10.33 -40.32
C LEU A 32 -23.61 9.29 -39.15
N PHE A 33 -24.14 8.08 -39.45
CA PHE A 33 -23.73 6.67 -39.18
C PHE A 33 -23.58 6.12 -37.74
N HIS A 34 -24.58 5.39 -37.20
CA HIS A 34 -24.81 3.91 -37.15
C HIS A 34 -23.75 3.11 -36.35
N SER A 35 -24.02 2.34 -35.29
CA SER A 35 -25.25 1.69 -34.80
C SER A 35 -25.25 1.61 -33.26
N ARG A 36 -26.38 1.96 -32.63
CA ARG A 36 -26.66 1.72 -31.20
C ARG A 36 -27.62 0.53 -31.10
N CYS A 37 -27.18 -0.54 -30.44
CA CYS A 37 -28.04 -1.60 -29.93
C CYS A 37 -28.88 -1.00 -28.78
N THR A 38 -30.19 -1.12 -28.85
CA THR A 38 -31.14 -0.56 -27.87
C THR A 38 -31.58 -1.59 -26.84
N LEU A 39 -31.87 -1.12 -25.63
CA LEU A 39 -32.24 -1.82 -24.39
C LEU A 39 -33.49 -2.75 -24.44
N GLN A 40 -33.95 -3.15 -25.62
CA GLN A 40 -35.10 -4.02 -25.83
C GLN A 40 -34.71 -5.41 -26.38
N ASP A 41 -33.45 -5.62 -26.77
CA ASP A 41 -32.91 -6.95 -27.12
C ASP A 41 -32.43 -7.75 -25.89
N MET A 42 -32.54 -7.17 -24.67
CA MET A 42 -32.05 -7.77 -23.42
C MET A 42 -33.11 -8.57 -22.64
N ILE A 43 -34.37 -8.65 -23.09
CA ILE A 43 -35.44 -9.29 -22.33
C ILE A 43 -36.34 -10.09 -23.28
N LEU A 44 -36.25 -11.42 -23.21
CA LEU A 44 -37.02 -12.49 -23.91
C LEU A 44 -36.32 -13.15 -25.12
N GLY A 45 -35.68 -14.29 -24.85
CA GLY A 45 -35.27 -15.29 -25.85
C GLY A 45 -35.15 -16.67 -25.19
N GLU A 46 -36.14 -17.52 -25.44
CA GLU A 46 -36.27 -18.93 -25.03
C GLU A 46 -35.23 -19.86 -25.71
N PRO A 47 -35.06 -21.12 -25.26
CA PRO A 47 -33.79 -21.86 -25.34
C PRO A 47 -33.63 -22.65 -26.64
N HIS A 48 -32.43 -22.58 -27.23
CA HIS A 48 -32.03 -23.47 -28.31
C HIS A 48 -30.74 -24.23 -27.97
N ASN A 49 -30.94 -25.52 -27.69
CA ASN A 49 -30.11 -26.68 -28.03
C ASN A 49 -28.57 -26.49 -28.00
N MET A 50 -27.97 -26.75 -26.84
CA MET A 50 -26.53 -26.95 -26.69
C MET A 50 -26.16 -28.37 -27.12
N ALA A 51 -25.60 -28.52 -28.31
CA ALA A 51 -24.75 -29.67 -28.63
C ALA A 51 -23.43 -29.53 -27.86
N PRO A 52 -22.85 -30.62 -27.31
CA PRO A 52 -21.63 -30.53 -26.52
C PRO A 52 -20.45 -30.12 -27.41
N LEU A 53 -19.91 -28.93 -27.17
CA LEU A 53 -18.59 -28.56 -27.68
C LEU A 53 -17.57 -29.36 -26.87
N THR A 54 -17.10 -30.47 -27.46
CA THR A 54 -15.89 -31.17 -27.05
C THR A 54 -14.74 -30.17 -27.06
N VAL A 55 -14.31 -29.74 -25.88
CA VAL A 55 -13.05 -29.03 -25.71
C VAL A 55 -11.95 -30.08 -25.86
N GLU A 56 -11.36 -30.15 -27.04
CA GLU A 56 -10.12 -30.90 -27.25
C GLU A 56 -9.06 -30.33 -26.29
N THR A 57 -8.66 -31.16 -25.32
CA THR A 57 -7.51 -30.90 -24.45
C THR A 57 -6.26 -30.96 -25.32
N ASN A 58 -5.89 -29.83 -25.90
CA ASN A 58 -4.59 -29.67 -26.51
C ASN A 58 -3.57 -29.54 -25.37
N VAL A 59 -3.09 -30.68 -24.88
CA VAL A 59 -1.90 -30.79 -24.02
C VAL A 59 -0.68 -30.57 -24.91
N GLY A 60 -0.60 -29.37 -25.47
CA GLY A 60 0.61 -28.82 -26.05
C GLY A 60 1.37 -28.15 -24.92
N SER A 61 2.60 -28.62 -24.69
CA SER A 61 3.61 -28.06 -23.79
C SER A 61 3.54 -26.53 -23.71
N ARG A 62 2.84 -26.01 -22.68
CA ARG A 62 2.98 -24.64 -22.22
C ARG A 62 4.38 -24.53 -21.61
N GLU A 63 5.37 -24.16 -22.42
CA GLU A 63 6.55 -23.51 -21.88
C GLU A 63 6.07 -22.29 -21.07
N ALA A 64 6.26 -22.37 -19.76
CA ALA A 64 5.85 -21.37 -18.81
C ALA A 64 6.56 -20.05 -19.11
N THR A 65 5.88 -19.15 -19.81
CA THR A 65 6.15 -17.71 -19.71
C THR A 65 5.61 -17.25 -18.36
N ALA A 66 6.31 -17.64 -17.28
CA ALA A 66 6.03 -17.14 -15.94
C ALA A 66 6.04 -15.61 -15.98
N PHE A 67 4.95 -14.98 -15.55
CA PHE A 67 4.85 -13.52 -15.46
C PHE A 67 5.88 -13.02 -14.44
N ARG A 68 7.09 -12.67 -14.90
CA ARG A 68 8.15 -12.15 -14.03
C ARG A 68 7.75 -10.78 -13.48
N VAL A 69 8.19 -10.51 -12.25
CA VAL A 69 8.15 -9.16 -11.69
C VAL A 69 9.05 -8.26 -12.53
N ARG A 70 8.54 -7.10 -12.97
CA ARG A 70 9.27 -6.15 -13.80
C ARG A 70 10.41 -5.50 -13.01
N ASP A 71 11.50 -5.11 -13.66
CA ASP A 71 12.65 -4.50 -12.97
C ASP A 71 12.32 -3.17 -12.28
N ASP A 72 11.42 -2.36 -12.84
CA ASP A 72 10.95 -1.15 -12.16
C ASP A 72 10.16 -1.48 -10.89
N ASP A 73 9.32 -2.52 -10.94
CA ASP A 73 8.53 -3.01 -9.80
C ASP A 73 9.45 -3.51 -8.68
N TRP A 74 10.50 -4.25 -9.04
CA TRP A 74 11.58 -4.63 -8.13
C TRP A 74 12.27 -3.42 -7.50
N THR A 75 12.64 -2.43 -8.32
CA THR A 75 13.38 -1.25 -7.87
C THR A 75 12.61 -0.48 -6.80
N MET A 76 11.31 -0.23 -7.02
CA MET A 76 10.49 0.47 -6.03
C MET A 76 10.25 -0.37 -4.77
N LEU A 77 10.00 -1.67 -4.92
CA LEU A 77 9.74 -2.55 -3.79
C LEU A 77 10.98 -2.64 -2.88
N VAL A 78 12.15 -2.92 -3.46
CA VAL A 78 13.44 -2.95 -2.75
C VAL A 78 13.71 -1.61 -2.04
N LYS A 79 13.49 -0.48 -2.72
CA LYS A 79 13.66 0.86 -2.14
C LYS A 79 12.76 1.07 -0.92
N SER A 80 11.49 0.66 -1.00
CA SER A 80 10.54 0.82 0.10
C SER A 80 10.85 -0.08 1.29
N ILE A 81 11.29 -1.32 1.04
CA ILE A 81 11.69 -2.27 2.07
C ILE A 81 12.93 -1.78 2.80
N ARG A 82 13.98 -1.33 2.09
CA ARG A 82 15.21 -0.79 2.71
C ARG A 82 14.95 0.40 3.64
N LYS A 83 13.88 1.15 3.41
CA LYS A 83 13.47 2.28 4.26
C LYS A 83 12.52 1.88 5.41
N SER A 84 12.19 0.59 5.54
CA SER A 84 11.12 0.09 6.42
C SER A 84 9.77 0.78 6.16
N GLU A 85 9.55 1.23 4.92
CA GLU A 85 8.33 1.89 4.46
C GLU A 85 7.36 0.91 3.79
N CYS A 86 7.70 -0.37 3.72
CA CYS A 86 6.84 -1.45 3.26
C CYS A 86 6.22 -2.21 4.44
N VAL A 87 4.91 -2.46 4.41
CA VAL A 87 4.22 -3.34 5.35
C VAL A 87 4.05 -4.72 4.71
N LEU A 88 4.41 -5.77 5.44
CA LEU A 88 4.23 -7.15 5.02
C LEU A 88 2.85 -7.66 5.48
N LEU A 89 2.05 -8.21 4.57
CA LEU A 89 0.78 -8.86 4.88
C LEU A 89 0.78 -10.30 4.39
N LEU A 90 0.54 -11.22 5.32
CA LEU A 90 0.49 -12.66 5.08
C LEU A 90 -0.94 -13.15 5.26
N GLY A 91 -1.49 -13.66 4.17
CA GLY A 91 -2.82 -14.24 4.16
C GLY A 91 -2.85 -15.73 4.46
N PRO A 92 -4.05 -16.34 4.42
CA PRO A 92 -4.21 -17.77 4.64
C PRO A 92 -3.46 -18.63 3.64
N GLY A 93 -3.23 -18.15 2.41
CA GLY A 93 -2.45 -18.89 1.42
C GLY A 93 -1.00 -19.11 1.85
N ALA A 94 -0.38 -18.16 2.56
CA ALA A 94 1.02 -18.23 2.96
C ALA A 94 1.29 -19.26 4.09
N SER A 95 0.24 -19.72 4.78
CA SER A 95 0.33 -20.70 5.86
C SER A 95 0.44 -22.12 5.29
N LEU A 96 1.64 -22.52 4.89
CA LEU A 96 1.94 -23.83 4.29
C LEU A 96 2.58 -24.78 5.31
N ASP A 97 2.30 -26.08 5.19
CA ASP A 97 2.98 -27.11 5.99
C ASP A 97 4.50 -27.08 5.70
N PRO A 98 5.37 -26.87 6.71
CA PRO A 98 6.80 -26.80 6.50
C PRO A 98 7.43 -28.08 5.94
N ASP A 99 6.85 -29.25 6.22
CA ASP A 99 7.35 -30.55 5.75
C ASP A 99 6.75 -30.94 4.39
N GLN A 100 5.57 -30.41 4.07
CA GLN A 100 4.78 -30.79 2.90
C GLN A 100 4.20 -29.55 2.21
N PRO A 101 5.06 -28.67 1.65
CA PRO A 101 4.64 -27.38 1.11
C PRO A 101 3.75 -27.48 -0.14
N ASP A 102 3.73 -28.64 -0.80
CA ASP A 102 2.87 -28.91 -1.97
C ASP A 102 1.42 -29.23 -1.58
N ARG A 103 1.15 -29.45 -0.29
CA ARG A 103 -0.23 -29.61 0.21
C ARG A 103 -0.97 -28.27 0.22
N PRO A 104 -2.32 -28.29 0.23
CA PRO A 104 -3.09 -27.09 0.48
C PRO A 104 -2.66 -26.37 1.75
N ALA A 105 -2.90 -25.06 1.82
CA ALA A 105 -2.59 -24.27 3.00
C ALA A 105 -3.27 -24.84 4.27
N LEU A 106 -2.66 -24.61 5.43
CA LEU A 106 -3.11 -25.12 6.72
C LEU A 106 -4.58 -24.81 7.03
N PRO A 107 -5.12 -23.60 6.74
CA PRO A 107 -6.56 -23.33 6.90
C PRO A 107 -7.45 -24.27 6.08
N VAL A 108 -7.03 -24.64 4.86
CA VAL A 108 -7.76 -25.59 4.00
C VAL A 108 -7.65 -27.02 4.56
N GLN A 109 -6.47 -27.41 5.04
CA GLN A 109 -6.29 -28.72 5.68
C GLN A 109 -7.14 -28.85 6.96
N LEU A 110 -7.25 -27.78 7.75
CA LEU A 110 -8.12 -27.71 8.93
C LEU A 110 -9.60 -27.85 8.54
N ALA A 111 -10.03 -27.13 7.50
CA ALA A 111 -11.38 -27.26 6.96
C ALA A 111 -11.67 -28.71 6.55
N GLN A 112 -10.76 -29.36 5.82
CA GLN A 112 -10.90 -30.75 5.40
C GLN A 112 -10.87 -31.75 6.55
N GLU A 113 -10.14 -31.47 7.63
CA GLU A 113 -10.15 -32.30 8.85
C GLU A 113 -11.50 -32.20 9.56
N MET A 114 -12.06 -30.99 9.70
CA MET A 114 -13.38 -30.76 10.30
C MET A 114 -14.52 -31.31 9.43
N ALA A 115 -14.43 -31.18 8.10
CA ALA A 115 -15.41 -31.70 7.17
C ALA A 115 -15.52 -33.23 7.24
N ARG A 116 -14.40 -33.93 7.42
CA ARG A 116 -14.39 -35.39 7.62
C ARG A 116 -15.13 -35.80 8.89
N GLU A 117 -14.91 -35.11 10.01
CA GLU A 117 -15.64 -35.38 11.26
C GLU A 117 -17.15 -35.10 11.13
N LEU A 118 -17.52 -34.05 10.38
CA LEU A 118 -18.91 -33.75 10.06
C LEU A 118 -19.54 -34.84 9.18
N HIS A 119 -18.80 -35.37 8.20
CA HIS A 119 -19.26 -36.48 7.37
C HIS A 119 -19.47 -37.76 8.20
N GLU A 120 -18.53 -38.11 9.07
CA GLU A 120 -18.67 -39.25 9.99
C GLU A 120 -19.89 -39.10 10.92
N SER A 121 -20.21 -37.86 11.28
CA SER A 121 -21.39 -37.50 12.09
C SER A 121 -22.68 -37.32 11.27
N ARG A 122 -22.65 -37.55 9.95
CA ARG A 122 -23.79 -37.41 9.00
C ARG A 122 -24.33 -35.97 8.90
N HIS A 123 -23.42 -35.02 8.74
CA HIS A 123 -23.72 -33.59 8.55
C HIS A 123 -23.14 -33.02 7.24
N ASP A 124 -22.74 -33.89 6.31
CA ASP A 124 -22.12 -33.56 5.02
C ASP A 124 -23.04 -32.77 4.07
N GLU A 125 -24.35 -33.01 4.14
CA GLU A 125 -25.36 -32.29 3.36
C GLU A 125 -25.40 -30.77 3.60
N LEU A 126 -24.79 -30.30 4.69
CA LEU A 126 -24.71 -28.87 5.05
C LEU A 126 -23.46 -28.18 4.47
N LEU A 127 -22.52 -28.94 3.92
CA LEU A 127 -21.26 -28.41 3.40
C LEU A 127 -21.40 -28.06 1.92
N ALA A 128 -21.09 -26.81 1.58
CA ALA A 128 -20.99 -26.38 0.18
C ALA A 128 -19.63 -26.77 -0.44
N ALA A 129 -18.58 -26.75 0.39
CA ALA A 129 -17.23 -27.18 0.04
C ALA A 129 -16.44 -27.53 1.31
N ASP A 130 -15.53 -28.50 1.20
CA ASP A 130 -14.71 -28.96 2.33
C ASP A 130 -13.45 -28.11 2.53
N SER A 131 -13.19 -27.15 1.65
CA SER A 131 -12.01 -26.29 1.65
C SER A 131 -12.26 -24.88 2.17
N ASP A 132 -13.53 -24.48 2.39
CA ASP A 132 -13.88 -23.18 2.94
C ASP A 132 -13.92 -23.26 4.47
N LEU A 133 -12.84 -22.80 5.12
CA LEU A 133 -12.73 -22.85 6.57
C LEU A 133 -13.86 -22.11 7.28
N ALA A 134 -14.30 -20.95 6.78
CA ALA A 134 -15.32 -20.15 7.47
C ALA A 134 -16.68 -20.84 7.45
N HIS A 135 -17.06 -21.39 6.28
CA HIS A 135 -18.30 -22.17 6.14
C HIS A 135 -18.24 -23.46 6.96
N VAL A 136 -17.16 -24.24 6.83
CA VAL A 136 -17.01 -25.50 7.58
C VAL A 136 -17.00 -25.23 9.09
N ALA A 137 -16.31 -24.20 9.56
CA ALA A 137 -16.28 -23.83 10.98
C ALA A 137 -17.66 -23.40 11.50
N GLN A 138 -18.45 -22.68 10.69
CA GLN A 138 -19.84 -22.33 11.04
C GLN A 138 -20.70 -23.59 11.24
N VAL A 139 -20.61 -24.55 10.31
CA VAL A 139 -21.33 -25.83 10.42
C VAL A 139 -20.82 -26.64 11.60
N TYR A 140 -19.50 -26.73 11.79
CA TYR A 140 -18.87 -27.46 12.89
C TYR A 140 -19.32 -26.92 14.25
N SER A 141 -19.27 -25.59 14.45
CA SER A 141 -19.73 -24.93 15.68
C SER A 141 -21.22 -25.14 15.96
N ARG A 142 -22.05 -25.32 14.93
CA ARG A 142 -23.49 -25.53 15.10
C ARG A 142 -23.86 -26.97 15.39
N MET A 143 -23.19 -27.91 14.72
CA MET A 143 -23.59 -29.31 14.70
C MET A 143 -22.81 -30.19 15.68
N MET A 144 -21.53 -29.87 15.92
CA MET A 144 -20.67 -30.67 16.78
C MET A 144 -20.88 -30.34 18.27
N PRO A 145 -20.61 -31.29 19.18
CA PRO A 145 -20.72 -31.06 20.62
C PRO A 145 -19.86 -29.89 21.10
N ARG A 146 -20.31 -29.20 22.16
CA ARG A 146 -19.62 -28.04 22.79
C ARG A 146 -19.55 -26.77 21.92
N GLY A 147 -20.18 -26.79 20.74
CA GLY A 147 -20.33 -25.64 19.85
C GLY A 147 -19.04 -24.84 19.66
N ARG A 148 -19.10 -23.52 19.88
CA ARG A 148 -17.93 -22.62 19.73
C ARG A 148 -16.72 -23.05 20.57
N VAL A 149 -16.91 -23.50 21.81
CA VAL A 149 -15.81 -23.97 22.66
C VAL A 149 -15.16 -25.23 22.08
N GLY A 150 -15.96 -26.11 21.49
CA GLY A 150 -15.46 -27.29 20.76
C GLY A 150 -14.67 -26.91 19.51
N LEU A 151 -15.18 -25.95 18.73
CA LEU A 151 -14.48 -25.41 17.56
C LEU A 151 -13.13 -24.79 17.96
N GLU A 152 -13.10 -23.93 18.97
CA GLU A 152 -11.87 -23.29 19.45
C GLU A 152 -10.82 -24.32 19.88
N ALA A 153 -11.22 -25.36 20.62
CA ALA A 153 -10.34 -26.46 21.00
C ALA A 153 -9.84 -27.27 19.79
N LYS A 154 -10.68 -27.44 18.76
CA LYS A 154 -10.31 -28.11 17.51
C LYS A 154 -9.24 -27.32 16.74
N VAL A 155 -9.43 -26.00 16.63
CA VAL A 155 -8.47 -25.10 15.97
C VAL A 155 -7.15 -25.06 16.73
N ASP A 156 -7.18 -24.90 18.06
CA ASP A 156 -5.97 -24.94 18.89
C ASP A 156 -5.23 -26.27 18.70
N GLY A 157 -5.91 -27.41 18.88
CA GLY A 157 -5.30 -28.74 18.68
C GLY A 157 -4.69 -28.95 17.28
N PHE A 158 -5.31 -28.39 16.24
CA PHE A 158 -4.78 -28.44 14.88
C PHE A 158 -3.45 -27.69 14.77
N PHE A 159 -3.41 -26.42 15.22
CA PHE A 159 -2.25 -25.54 15.04
C PHE A 159 -1.13 -25.79 16.06
N GLN A 160 -1.41 -26.37 17.22
CA GLN A 160 -0.39 -26.79 18.19
C GLN A 160 0.63 -27.77 17.58
N ARG A 161 0.24 -28.56 16.57
CA ARG A 161 1.15 -29.43 15.80
C ARG A 161 2.27 -28.66 15.08
N PHE A 162 2.08 -27.36 14.88
CA PHE A 162 2.99 -26.47 14.19
C PHE A 162 3.65 -25.45 15.13
N GLN A 163 3.44 -25.56 16.44
CA GLN A 163 3.99 -24.65 17.44
C GLN A 163 5.53 -24.56 17.33
N GLY A 164 6.06 -23.33 17.34
CA GLY A 164 7.50 -23.08 17.24
C GLY A 164 8.10 -23.31 15.85
N ARG A 165 7.31 -23.75 14.87
CA ARG A 165 7.77 -23.98 13.49
C ARG A 165 7.68 -22.70 12.65
N THR A 166 8.27 -22.75 11.46
CA THR A 166 8.24 -21.70 10.44
C THR A 166 8.53 -22.33 9.08
N THR A 167 8.42 -21.58 7.98
CA THR A 167 8.76 -22.04 6.63
C THR A 167 9.90 -21.22 6.03
N SER A 168 10.53 -21.74 4.97
CA SER A 168 11.55 -21.02 4.20
C SER A 168 11.05 -19.67 3.67
N LEU A 169 9.79 -19.60 3.24
CA LEU A 169 9.14 -18.37 2.80
C LEU A 169 9.17 -17.31 3.91
N HIS A 170 8.71 -17.69 5.11
CA HIS A 170 8.68 -16.78 6.26
C HIS A 170 10.08 -16.37 6.68
N ASN A 171 11.05 -17.28 6.67
CA ASN A 171 12.44 -16.99 7.02
C ASN A 171 13.10 -15.99 6.06
N ASP A 172 12.88 -16.14 4.75
CA ASP A 172 13.41 -15.21 3.76
C ASP A 172 12.80 -13.81 3.88
N LEU A 173 11.49 -13.73 4.15
CA LEU A 173 10.79 -12.48 4.40
C LEU A 173 11.21 -11.83 5.73
N ALA A 174 11.34 -12.62 6.80
CA ALA A 174 11.72 -12.14 8.12
C ALA A 174 13.16 -11.64 8.18
N ALA A 175 14.03 -12.06 7.26
CA ALA A 175 15.38 -11.51 7.11
C ALA A 175 15.40 -10.05 6.61
N LEU A 176 14.33 -9.58 5.96
CA LEU A 176 14.23 -8.25 5.37
C LEU A 176 13.80 -7.19 6.41
N PRO A 177 14.16 -5.90 6.27
CA PRO A 177 13.92 -4.85 7.26
C PRO A 177 12.45 -4.35 7.34
N PHE A 178 11.48 -5.25 7.39
CA PHE A 178 10.10 -4.94 7.74
C PHE A 178 10.00 -4.48 9.19
N SER A 179 9.22 -3.43 9.44
CA SER A 179 8.85 -2.94 10.78
C SER A 179 7.46 -3.39 11.24
N LEU A 180 6.62 -3.83 10.29
CA LEU A 180 5.28 -4.32 10.54
C LEU A 180 5.01 -5.54 9.64
N CYS A 181 4.62 -6.64 10.26
CA CYS A 181 4.08 -7.82 9.62
C CYS A 181 2.67 -8.07 10.16
N ILE A 182 1.69 -8.24 9.28
CA ILE A 182 0.32 -8.56 9.65
C ILE A 182 0.03 -9.97 9.13
N THR A 183 -0.45 -10.85 10.00
CA THR A 183 -0.91 -12.19 9.64
C THR A 183 -2.40 -12.34 9.91
N THR A 184 -3.04 -13.20 9.14
CA THR A 184 -4.47 -13.55 9.26
C THR A 184 -4.69 -14.99 9.74
N VAL A 185 -3.60 -15.74 9.94
CA VAL A 185 -3.64 -17.13 10.44
C VAL A 185 -2.83 -17.22 11.73
N PRO A 186 -3.36 -17.87 12.78
CA PRO A 186 -2.70 -17.96 14.07
C PRO A 186 -1.73 -19.16 14.13
N ASP A 187 -0.85 -19.31 13.12
CA ASP A 187 0.12 -20.41 13.01
C ASP A 187 1.47 -20.12 13.71
N GLY A 188 1.72 -18.85 14.05
CA GLY A 188 2.97 -18.39 14.65
C GLY A 188 4.18 -18.37 13.72
N PHE A 189 4.06 -18.75 12.44
CA PHE A 189 5.20 -18.89 11.52
C PHE A 189 5.94 -17.58 11.30
N ALA A 190 5.21 -16.49 11.05
CA ALA A 190 5.80 -15.17 10.91
C ALA A 190 6.56 -14.77 12.18
N LEU A 191 5.93 -14.88 13.35
CA LEU A 191 6.55 -14.52 14.63
C LEU A 191 7.81 -15.36 14.90
N ASN A 192 7.77 -16.66 14.66
CA ASN A 192 8.91 -17.55 14.83
C ASN A 192 10.05 -17.21 13.86
N ALA A 193 9.73 -16.92 12.59
CA ALA A 193 10.72 -16.47 11.61
C ALA A 193 11.41 -15.16 12.03
N PHE A 194 10.65 -14.17 12.49
CA PHE A 194 11.20 -12.90 12.97
C PHE A 194 12.03 -13.07 14.25
N ARG A 195 11.70 -14.02 15.13
CA ARG A 195 12.50 -14.34 16.33
C ARG A 195 13.82 -15.02 15.96
N GLN A 196 13.82 -15.83 14.90
CA GLN A 196 15.01 -16.54 14.41
C GLN A 196 15.90 -15.65 13.53
N ALA A 197 15.36 -14.55 13.00
CA ALA A 197 16.12 -13.60 12.21
C ALA A 197 17.15 -12.84 13.06
N GLU A 198 18.37 -12.74 12.55
CA GLU A 198 19.47 -12.08 13.24
C GLU A 198 19.17 -10.59 13.53
N GLY A 199 19.58 -10.11 14.70
CA GLY A 199 19.48 -8.70 15.09
C GLY A 199 18.05 -8.19 15.32
N LYS A 200 17.06 -9.08 15.40
CA LYS A 200 15.64 -8.74 15.61
C LYS A 200 15.10 -9.25 16.93
N GLN A 201 14.19 -8.47 17.51
CA GLN A 201 13.43 -8.77 18.71
C GLN A 201 11.96 -8.41 18.44
N PRO A 202 11.21 -9.25 17.70
CA PRO A 202 9.83 -8.95 17.34
C PRO A 202 8.95 -8.86 18.57
N VAL A 203 7.97 -7.97 18.49
CA VAL A 203 6.88 -7.84 19.45
C VAL A 203 5.61 -8.35 18.80
N ALA A 204 4.84 -9.17 19.51
CA ALA A 204 3.58 -9.71 19.03
C ALA A 204 2.41 -8.93 19.64
N ASP A 205 1.37 -8.68 18.84
CA ASP A 205 0.07 -8.19 19.29
C ASP A 205 -1.02 -8.80 18.39
N TYR A 206 -2.28 -8.70 18.80
CA TYR A 206 -3.41 -9.27 18.08
C TYR A 206 -4.64 -8.37 18.19
N TYR A 207 -5.58 -8.53 17.26
CA TYR A 207 -6.88 -7.92 17.41
C TYR A 207 -7.83 -8.88 18.13
N ASP A 208 -8.48 -8.37 19.16
CA ASP A 208 -9.55 -9.08 19.85
C ASP A 208 -10.88 -8.44 19.47
N PHE A 209 -11.67 -9.13 18.64
CA PHE A 209 -12.97 -8.61 18.27
C PHE A 209 -14.00 -8.81 19.39
N GLN A 210 -13.77 -9.63 20.42
CA GLN A 210 -14.76 -9.85 21.47
C GLN A 210 -14.09 -9.88 22.85
N PRO A 211 -13.48 -8.75 23.24
CA PRO A 211 -12.63 -8.73 24.41
C PRO A 211 -13.46 -8.94 25.68
N ASP A 212 -13.00 -9.85 26.52
CA ASP A 212 -13.54 -10.03 27.86
C ASP A 212 -13.41 -8.70 28.64
N PRO A 213 -14.48 -8.15 29.22
CA PRO A 213 -14.46 -6.82 29.83
C PRO A 213 -13.45 -6.66 30.97
N GLU A 214 -13.14 -7.73 31.70
CA GLU A 214 -12.17 -7.70 32.80
C GLU A 214 -10.75 -7.70 32.22
N ARG A 215 -10.44 -8.65 31.32
CA ARG A 215 -9.14 -8.72 30.65
C ARG A 215 -8.85 -7.50 29.78
N ALA A 216 -9.86 -6.93 29.14
CA ALA A 216 -9.73 -5.74 28.30
C ALA A 216 -9.19 -4.52 29.07
N ARG A 217 -9.49 -4.41 30.37
CA ARG A 217 -9.01 -3.32 31.22
C ARG A 217 -7.53 -3.49 31.57
N GLU A 218 -7.06 -4.73 31.63
CA GLU A 218 -5.69 -5.07 32.00
C GLU A 218 -4.77 -5.19 30.78
N ARG A 219 -5.33 -5.54 29.62
CA ARG A 219 -4.61 -5.70 28.35
C ARG A 219 -4.02 -4.36 27.91
N ARG A 220 -2.69 -4.31 27.84
CA ARG A 220 -1.96 -3.20 27.23
C ARG A 220 -1.58 -3.60 25.80
N ALA A 221 -1.79 -2.69 24.86
CA ALA A 221 -1.27 -2.87 23.51
C ALA A 221 0.25 -3.02 23.56
N ALA A 222 0.79 -3.80 22.61
CA ALA A 222 2.23 -3.90 22.44
C ALA A 222 2.87 -2.52 22.23
N PRO A 223 4.13 -2.31 22.62
CA PRO A 223 4.87 -1.12 22.21
C PRO A 223 4.94 -1.05 20.68
N SER A 224 4.76 0.16 20.15
CA SER A 224 5.02 0.43 18.73
C SER A 224 6.51 0.26 18.45
N PRO A 225 6.90 -0.16 17.23
CA PRO A 225 8.29 -0.16 16.82
C PRO A 225 8.95 1.22 17.03
N PRO A 226 10.23 1.27 17.42
CA PRO A 226 10.92 2.52 17.71
C PRO A 226 11.09 3.38 16.44
N GLU A 227 11.17 4.71 16.60
CA GLU A 227 11.35 5.62 15.46
C GLU A 227 12.65 5.36 14.69
N ARG A 228 13.71 4.99 15.40
CA ARG A 228 15.01 4.63 14.81
C ARG A 228 15.11 3.12 14.69
N GLU A 229 15.53 2.66 13.52
CA GLU A 229 15.70 1.23 13.21
C GLU A 229 14.48 0.38 13.62
N PRO A 230 13.25 0.73 13.18
CA PRO A 230 12.02 0.04 13.59
C PRO A 230 12.04 -1.46 13.26
N TYR A 231 12.85 -1.88 12.28
CA TYR A 231 13.04 -3.28 11.89
C TYR A 231 13.76 -4.13 12.94
N ARG A 232 14.43 -3.54 13.95
CA ARG A 232 15.04 -4.29 15.06
C ARG A 232 13.99 -4.80 16.03
N GLN A 233 12.87 -4.09 16.19
CA GLN A 233 11.74 -4.50 17.02
C GLN A 233 10.45 -4.45 16.21
N PRO A 234 10.31 -5.31 15.18
CA PRO A 234 9.14 -5.27 14.32
C PRO A 234 7.90 -5.74 15.06
N LEU A 235 6.76 -5.12 14.76
CA LEU A 235 5.47 -5.58 15.24
C LEU A 235 4.94 -6.69 14.33
N VAL A 236 4.66 -7.86 14.90
CA VAL A 236 3.94 -8.95 14.24
C VAL A 236 2.51 -8.95 14.79
N TYR A 237 1.55 -8.61 13.95
CA TYR A 237 0.17 -8.36 14.34
C TYR A 237 -0.78 -9.43 13.79
N GLU A 238 -1.45 -10.18 14.67
CA GLU A 238 -2.42 -11.20 14.30
C GLU A 238 -3.83 -10.56 14.17
N LEU A 239 -4.26 -10.30 12.93
CA LEU A 239 -5.46 -9.53 12.65
C LEU A 239 -6.76 -10.28 13.01
N PHE A 240 -6.73 -11.61 12.92
CA PHE A 240 -7.89 -12.48 13.14
C PHE A 240 -7.80 -13.26 14.46
N GLY A 241 -7.16 -12.66 15.46
CA GLY A 241 -6.99 -13.23 16.79
C GLY A 241 -5.78 -14.14 16.92
N THR A 242 -5.59 -14.69 18.11
CA THR A 242 -4.42 -15.49 18.50
C THR A 242 -4.83 -16.78 19.21
N LEU A 243 -4.01 -17.84 19.14
CA LEU A 243 -4.26 -19.09 19.90
C LEU A 243 -4.14 -18.91 21.41
N ALA A 244 -3.38 -17.92 21.87
CA ALA A 244 -3.26 -17.62 23.31
C ALA A 244 -4.58 -17.13 23.93
N GLU A 245 -5.50 -16.64 23.09
CA GLU A 245 -6.82 -16.17 23.46
C GLU A 245 -7.82 -16.63 22.38
N THR A 246 -8.21 -17.90 22.42
CA THR A 246 -9.02 -18.53 21.34
C THR A 246 -10.35 -17.82 21.10
N GLY A 247 -10.91 -17.15 22.10
CA GLY A 247 -12.12 -16.33 21.96
C GLY A 247 -11.95 -15.13 21.02
N SER A 248 -10.71 -14.68 20.78
CA SER A 248 -10.38 -13.62 19.82
C SER A 248 -10.37 -14.08 18.36
N LEU A 249 -10.40 -15.39 18.10
CA LEU A 249 -10.25 -15.95 16.76
C LEU A 249 -11.47 -15.67 15.87
N VAL A 250 -11.23 -15.15 14.67
CA VAL A 250 -12.26 -14.95 13.65
C VAL A 250 -12.36 -16.23 12.81
N LEU A 251 -13.26 -17.14 13.22
CA LEU A 251 -13.34 -18.49 12.64
C LEU A 251 -14.51 -18.68 11.69
N THR A 252 -15.63 -17.99 11.92
CA THR A 252 -16.86 -18.19 11.15
C THR A 252 -17.32 -16.90 10.46
N GLU A 253 -18.30 -17.00 9.56
CA GLU A 253 -18.89 -15.82 8.90
C GLU A 253 -19.50 -14.83 9.91
N ASP A 254 -20.18 -15.33 10.95
CA ASP A 254 -20.73 -14.48 12.01
C ASP A 254 -19.61 -13.72 12.74
N ASN A 255 -18.48 -14.39 13.04
CA ASN A 255 -17.33 -13.74 13.65
C ASN A 255 -16.72 -12.68 12.74
N LEU A 256 -16.63 -12.96 11.43
CA LEU A 256 -16.09 -12.02 10.45
C LEU A 256 -16.96 -10.75 10.38
N LEU A 257 -18.28 -10.89 10.35
CA LEU A 257 -19.19 -9.75 10.35
C LEU A 257 -19.04 -8.91 11.64
N ASP A 258 -19.00 -9.56 12.80
CA ASP A 258 -18.77 -8.88 14.08
C ASP A 258 -17.42 -8.15 14.12
N PHE A 259 -16.37 -8.79 13.62
CA PHE A 259 -15.05 -8.20 13.46
C PHE A 259 -15.11 -6.94 12.59
N LEU A 260 -15.72 -7.01 11.41
CA LEU A 260 -15.84 -5.88 10.48
C LEU A 260 -16.59 -4.71 11.09
N VAL A 261 -17.71 -4.98 11.79
CA VAL A 261 -18.49 -3.96 12.49
C VAL A 261 -17.64 -3.27 13.55
N LYS A 262 -16.87 -4.02 14.35
CA LYS A 262 -16.08 -3.48 15.45
C LYS A 262 -14.86 -2.68 14.97
N VAL A 263 -14.18 -3.15 13.93
CA VAL A 263 -13.09 -2.41 13.27
C VAL A 263 -13.63 -1.09 12.68
N THR A 264 -14.79 -1.12 12.03
CA THR A 264 -15.41 0.08 11.44
C THR A 264 -15.81 1.11 12.51
N ARG A 265 -16.27 0.64 13.68
CA ARG A 265 -16.59 1.51 14.82
C ARG A 265 -15.35 2.02 15.56
N GLY A 266 -14.19 1.38 15.36
CA GLY A 266 -13.00 1.63 16.15
C GLY A 266 -13.17 1.24 17.62
N THR A 267 -14.00 0.24 17.92
CA THR A 267 -14.24 -0.26 19.28
C THR A 267 -14.36 -1.79 19.28
N PRO A 268 -13.32 -2.52 19.72
CA PRO A 268 -11.99 -2.03 20.11
C PRO A 268 -11.20 -1.43 18.93
N ARG A 269 -10.22 -0.57 19.24
CA ARG A 269 -9.36 0.04 18.21
C ARG A 269 -8.30 -0.96 17.76
N LEU A 270 -7.94 -0.87 16.48
CA LEU A 270 -6.71 -1.47 15.99
C LEU A 270 -5.49 -0.74 16.57
N HIS A 271 -4.35 -1.41 16.59
CA HIS A 271 -3.10 -0.83 17.06
C HIS A 271 -2.72 0.46 16.30
N ASP A 272 -2.32 1.50 17.02
CA ASP A 272 -2.09 2.84 16.45
C ASP A 272 -0.99 2.83 15.38
N TYR A 273 0.11 2.10 15.62
CA TYR A 273 1.16 1.92 14.61
C TYR A 273 0.61 1.33 13.30
N LEU A 274 -0.23 0.29 13.36
CA LEU A 274 -0.83 -0.32 12.17
C LEU A 274 -1.68 0.71 11.43
N THR A 275 -2.62 1.38 12.11
CA THR A 275 -3.51 2.36 11.47
C THR A 275 -2.74 3.54 10.87
N ALA A 276 -1.70 4.04 11.55
CA ALA A 276 -0.84 5.10 11.02
C ALA A 276 -0.11 4.68 9.73
N ARG A 277 0.33 3.42 9.64
CA ARG A 277 0.97 2.88 8.42
C ARG A 277 0.00 2.80 7.26
N PHE A 278 -1.25 2.39 7.49
CA PHE A 278 -2.28 2.37 6.43
C PHE A 278 -2.72 3.77 5.98
N LYS A 279 -2.81 4.75 6.89
CA LYS A 279 -3.17 6.13 6.51
C LYS A 279 -2.08 6.85 5.72
N ASN A 280 -0.82 6.46 5.90
CA ASN A 280 0.32 7.09 5.26
C ASN A 280 0.38 6.68 3.77
N LYS A 281 0.08 7.63 2.87
CA LYS A 281 0.05 7.42 1.41
C LYS A 281 1.39 7.02 0.79
N ARG A 282 2.50 7.16 1.53
CA ARG A 282 3.84 6.72 1.12
C ARG A 282 4.18 5.30 1.56
N THR A 283 3.34 4.67 2.38
CA THR A 283 3.50 3.27 2.75
C THR A 283 3.20 2.39 1.55
N SER A 284 4.14 1.49 1.21
CA SER A 284 3.90 0.38 0.30
C SER A 284 3.45 -0.86 1.06
N PHE A 285 2.84 -1.79 0.35
CA PHE A 285 2.40 -3.07 0.90
C PHE A 285 2.90 -4.22 0.04
N LEU A 286 3.34 -5.28 0.70
CA LEU A 286 3.61 -6.58 0.09
C LEU A 286 2.61 -7.59 0.64
N PHE A 287 1.70 -8.06 -0.20
CA PHE A 287 0.70 -9.06 0.13
C PHE A 287 1.11 -10.42 -0.44
N ILE A 288 1.05 -11.47 0.37
CA ILE A 288 1.34 -12.84 -0.07
C ILE A 288 0.20 -13.76 0.37
N GLY A 289 -0.44 -14.43 -0.59
CA GLY A 289 -1.56 -15.34 -0.35
C GLY A 289 -2.71 -14.69 0.40
N PHE A 290 -2.91 -13.39 0.21
CA PHE A 290 -3.80 -12.53 1.01
C PHE A 290 -5.28 -12.84 0.81
N GLY A 291 -5.65 -13.39 -0.35
CA GLY A 291 -7.02 -13.78 -0.66
C GLY A 291 -7.86 -12.60 -1.15
N PHE A 292 -7.35 -11.81 -2.09
CA PHE A 292 -8.05 -10.65 -2.68
C PHE A 292 -9.38 -10.98 -3.40
N ARG A 293 -9.73 -12.27 -3.56
CA ARG A 293 -11.08 -12.70 -3.94
C ARG A 293 -12.14 -12.27 -2.93
N GLN A 294 -11.76 -12.12 -1.66
CA GLN A 294 -12.69 -11.81 -0.59
C GLN A 294 -13.12 -10.34 -0.63
N TRP A 295 -14.44 -10.10 -0.64
CA TRP A 295 -15.00 -8.74 -0.80
C TRP A 295 -14.67 -7.82 0.37
N TYR A 296 -14.56 -8.36 1.58
CA TYR A 296 -14.38 -7.58 2.81
C TYR A 296 -13.03 -6.86 2.87
N TRP A 297 -12.03 -7.27 2.09
CA TRP A 297 -10.78 -6.52 1.96
C TRP A 297 -10.99 -5.14 1.33
N ARG A 298 -11.97 -4.99 0.43
CA ARG A 298 -12.35 -3.69 -0.12
C ARG A 298 -12.88 -2.78 0.98
N LEU A 299 -13.66 -3.33 1.90
CA LEU A 299 -14.19 -2.60 3.05
C LEU A 299 -13.07 -2.26 4.05
N LEU A 300 -12.25 -3.23 4.44
CA LEU A 300 -11.18 -3.03 5.42
C LEU A 300 -10.16 -2.01 4.94
N LEU A 301 -9.67 -2.11 3.71
CA LEU A 301 -8.74 -1.12 3.16
C LEU A 301 -9.38 0.27 3.05
N HIS A 302 -10.68 0.36 2.78
CA HIS A 302 -11.39 1.63 2.79
C HIS A 302 -11.49 2.24 4.21
N VAL A 303 -11.87 1.44 5.21
CA VAL A 303 -11.97 1.85 6.62
C VAL A 303 -10.62 2.26 7.19
N LEU A 304 -9.54 1.58 6.78
CA LEU A 304 -8.18 1.91 7.14
C LEU A 304 -7.60 3.12 6.38
N GLU A 305 -8.41 3.74 5.53
CA GLU A 305 -8.02 4.87 4.66
C GLU A 305 -6.81 4.54 3.77
N ALA A 306 -6.70 3.31 3.30
CA ALA A 306 -5.59 2.80 2.50
C ALA A 306 -5.70 3.14 1.00
N SER A 307 -6.66 3.99 0.61
CA SER A 307 -6.85 4.43 -0.77
C SER A 307 -6.01 5.66 -1.12
N GLY A 308 -5.69 5.86 -2.40
CA GLY A 308 -4.89 7.01 -2.86
C GLY A 308 -3.42 6.96 -2.44
N HIS A 309 -2.89 5.76 -2.20
CA HIS A 309 -1.45 5.57 -1.99
C HIS A 309 -0.70 5.89 -3.27
N THR A 310 0.49 6.48 -3.12
CA THR A 310 1.39 6.79 -4.24
C THR A 310 2.53 5.78 -4.34
N ALA A 311 2.77 5.02 -3.27
CA ALA A 311 3.83 4.02 -3.23
C ALA A 311 3.35 2.70 -3.84
N PHE A 312 4.17 2.16 -4.74
CA PHE A 312 3.92 0.88 -5.37
C PHE A 312 3.73 -0.24 -4.34
N SER A 313 2.63 -0.97 -4.46
CA SER A 313 2.31 -2.14 -3.65
C SER A 313 2.15 -3.36 -4.54
N LEU A 314 2.50 -4.53 -4.02
CA LEU A 314 2.53 -5.78 -4.78
C LEU A 314 1.72 -6.86 -4.04
N ALA A 315 0.87 -7.56 -4.76
CA ALA A 315 0.11 -8.70 -4.28
C ALA A 315 0.46 -9.96 -5.08
N LEU A 316 0.85 -10.99 -4.35
CA LEU A 316 1.13 -12.32 -4.88
C LEU A 316 0.00 -13.25 -4.44
N GLU A 317 -0.70 -13.81 -5.42
CA GLU A 317 -1.87 -14.66 -5.21
C GLU A 317 -1.67 -16.02 -5.88
N ASP A 318 -2.50 -16.98 -5.50
CA ASP A 318 -2.51 -18.32 -6.08
C ASP A 318 -2.97 -18.29 -7.55
N PRO A 319 -2.49 -19.17 -8.45
CA PRO A 319 -2.95 -19.22 -9.84
C PRO A 319 -4.48 -19.23 -10.02
N SER A 320 -5.22 -19.86 -9.11
CA SER A 320 -6.69 -19.89 -9.15
C SER A 320 -7.33 -18.50 -9.05
N PHE A 321 -6.68 -17.53 -8.41
CA PHE A 321 -7.15 -16.15 -8.32
C PHE A 321 -7.19 -15.47 -9.70
N PHE A 322 -6.19 -15.72 -10.55
CA PHE A 322 -6.09 -15.13 -11.89
C PHE A 322 -7.10 -15.75 -12.87
N CYS A 323 -7.61 -16.94 -12.54
CA CYS A 323 -8.64 -17.65 -13.30
C CYS A 323 -10.08 -17.28 -12.89
N LEU A 324 -10.27 -16.40 -11.89
CA LEU A 324 -11.60 -16.01 -11.45
C LEU A 324 -12.36 -15.24 -12.55
N PRO A 325 -13.67 -15.50 -12.75
CA PRO A 325 -14.47 -14.79 -13.74
C PRO A 325 -14.47 -13.27 -13.54
N ASP A 326 -14.41 -12.81 -12.29
CA ASP A 326 -14.43 -11.41 -11.89
C ASP A 326 -13.02 -10.83 -11.61
N TYR A 327 -11.94 -11.56 -11.88
CA TYR A 327 -10.56 -11.13 -11.61
C TYR A 327 -10.27 -9.72 -12.15
N ARG A 328 -10.63 -9.44 -13.42
CA ARG A 328 -10.35 -8.13 -14.04
C ARG A 328 -11.01 -6.98 -13.28
N GLN A 329 -12.23 -7.18 -12.78
CA GLN A 329 -12.93 -6.17 -11.99
C GLN A 329 -12.24 -5.95 -10.64
N THR A 330 -11.84 -7.04 -9.99
CA THR A 330 -11.10 -7.00 -8.72
C THR A 330 -9.74 -6.32 -8.89
N ALA A 331 -8.98 -6.67 -9.93
CA ALA A 331 -7.68 -6.08 -10.23
C ALA A 331 -7.79 -4.56 -10.44
N VAL A 332 -8.71 -4.11 -11.29
CA VAL A 332 -8.91 -2.67 -11.58
C VAL A 332 -9.26 -1.87 -10.32
N PHE A 333 -10.07 -2.44 -9.41
CA PHE A 333 -10.43 -1.77 -8.15
C PHE A 333 -9.20 -1.49 -7.28
N PHE A 334 -8.33 -2.49 -7.08
CA PHE A 334 -7.15 -2.34 -6.23
C PHE A 334 -5.99 -1.61 -6.93
N GLN A 335 -5.83 -1.75 -8.25
CA GLN A 335 -4.81 -1.03 -9.02
C GLN A 335 -5.07 0.47 -9.04
N SER A 336 -6.29 0.90 -9.42
CA SER A 336 -6.62 2.33 -9.58
C SER A 336 -6.79 3.06 -8.25
N GLY A 337 -7.32 2.37 -7.23
CA GLY A 337 -7.63 2.99 -5.94
C GLY A 337 -6.53 2.86 -4.89
N HIS A 338 -5.68 1.84 -4.98
CA HIS A 338 -4.74 1.46 -3.92
C HIS A 338 -3.31 1.23 -4.44
N THR A 339 -3.05 1.37 -5.75
CA THR A 339 -1.74 1.12 -6.39
C THR A 339 -1.17 -0.27 -6.11
N ILE A 340 -2.06 -1.27 -5.99
CA ILE A 340 -1.70 -2.67 -5.75
C ILE A 340 -1.67 -3.40 -7.08
N GLU A 341 -0.49 -3.89 -7.46
CA GLU A 341 -0.28 -4.71 -8.64
C GLU A 341 -0.33 -6.20 -8.29
N PHE A 342 -0.98 -7.01 -9.12
CA PHE A 342 -1.07 -8.46 -8.94
C PHE A 342 -0.06 -9.19 -9.82
N ARG A 343 0.64 -10.18 -9.27
CA ARG A 343 1.58 -11.02 -10.04
C ARG A 343 1.43 -12.49 -9.67
N GLU A 344 1.45 -13.32 -10.70
CA GLU A 344 1.45 -14.78 -10.59
C GLU A 344 2.91 -15.26 -10.65
N VAL A 345 3.50 -15.52 -9.49
CA VAL A 345 4.88 -15.99 -9.33
C VAL A 345 4.98 -17.00 -8.18
N SER A 346 6.00 -17.84 -8.19
CA SER A 346 6.38 -18.65 -7.03
C SER A 346 6.74 -17.73 -5.86
N TRP A 347 6.00 -17.84 -4.75
CA TRP A 347 6.19 -16.95 -3.60
C TRP A 347 7.53 -17.19 -2.91
N LEU A 348 7.98 -18.45 -2.83
CA LEU A 348 9.26 -18.79 -2.22
C LEU A 348 10.43 -18.26 -3.06
N ASP A 349 10.40 -18.46 -4.38
CA ASP A 349 11.46 -17.96 -5.24
C ASP A 349 11.47 -16.44 -5.29
N PHE A 350 10.28 -15.82 -5.29
CA PHE A 350 10.15 -14.37 -5.14
C PHE A 350 10.78 -13.88 -3.83
N ALA A 351 10.51 -14.52 -2.69
CA ALA A 351 11.06 -14.10 -1.40
C ALA A 351 12.59 -14.25 -1.35
N ARG A 352 13.13 -15.33 -1.93
CA ARG A 352 14.58 -15.53 -2.08
C ARG A 352 15.22 -14.47 -2.95
N GLU A 353 14.64 -14.21 -4.11
CA GLU A 353 15.14 -13.18 -5.03
C GLU A 353 15.04 -11.79 -4.39
N LEU A 354 13.93 -11.49 -3.71
CA LEU A 354 13.76 -10.24 -2.97
C LEU A 354 14.84 -10.09 -1.90
N ARG A 355 15.11 -11.13 -1.11
CA ARG A 355 16.19 -11.15 -0.11
C ARG A 355 17.55 -10.86 -0.74
N GLN A 356 17.87 -11.51 -1.86
CA GLN A 356 19.12 -11.27 -2.59
C GLN A 356 19.21 -9.83 -3.12
N ARG A 357 18.15 -9.32 -3.76
CA ARG A 357 18.12 -7.96 -4.33
C ARG A 357 18.18 -6.87 -3.27
N VAL A 358 17.53 -7.08 -2.12
CA VAL A 358 17.63 -6.15 -1.00
C VAL A 358 19.06 -6.19 -0.44
N GLY A 359 19.70 -7.37 -0.39
CA GLY A 359 21.09 -7.52 0.04
C GLY A 359 21.31 -7.10 1.50
N TRP A 360 20.27 -7.23 2.34
CA TRP A 360 20.28 -6.79 3.73
C TRP A 360 20.93 -7.83 4.63
N THR A 361 21.82 -7.39 5.53
CA THR A 361 22.34 -8.23 6.62
C THR A 361 22.14 -7.51 7.95
N ALA A 362 21.76 -8.23 9.01
CA ALA A 362 21.46 -7.61 10.30
C ALA A 362 22.68 -7.03 11.05
N GLY A 363 23.89 -7.22 10.50
CA GLY A 363 25.12 -6.53 10.88
C GLY A 363 25.56 -5.45 9.88
N SER A 364 24.98 -5.38 8.68
CA SER A 364 25.07 -4.20 7.84
C SER A 364 24.09 -3.17 8.37
N SER A 365 24.49 -2.48 9.43
CA SER A 365 24.15 -1.05 9.52
C SER A 365 24.88 -0.33 8.38
N THR A 366 24.53 -0.63 7.14
CA THR A 366 24.38 0.43 6.17
C THR A 366 23.04 1.04 6.52
N ALA A 367 23.10 2.16 7.25
CA ALA A 367 21.97 3.06 7.44
C ALA A 367 21.19 3.17 6.11
N PRO A 368 19.85 3.29 6.15
CA PRO A 368 18.99 3.24 4.96
C PRO A 368 19.59 4.10 3.86
N GLY A 369 20.07 3.42 2.81
CA GLY A 369 21.07 3.84 1.81
C GLY A 369 21.58 5.26 1.96
N GLU A 370 22.84 5.44 2.35
CA GLU A 370 23.55 6.72 2.37
C GLU A 370 22.59 7.93 2.30
N LEU A 371 21.96 8.26 3.43
CA LEU A 371 22.09 9.64 3.83
C LEU A 371 23.59 9.88 3.78
N GLN A 372 24.07 10.52 2.70
CA GLN A 372 25.41 11.06 2.64
C GLN A 372 25.69 11.62 4.03
N PRO A 373 26.71 11.08 4.72
CA PRO A 373 26.82 11.06 6.17
C PRO A 373 26.47 12.43 6.71
N ALA A 374 25.26 12.61 7.28
CA ALA A 374 24.61 13.90 7.53
C ALA A 374 25.50 15.05 7.07
N LEU A 375 25.62 15.24 5.74
CA LEU A 375 26.68 16.10 5.21
C LEU A 375 26.50 17.40 5.97
N GLU A 376 27.54 17.85 6.69
CA GLU A 376 27.49 18.95 7.67
C GLU A 376 27.26 20.30 6.96
N GLY A 377 26.28 20.36 6.06
CA GLY A 377 26.21 21.25 4.93
C GLY A 377 24.78 21.40 4.42
N PRO A 378 24.52 22.50 3.69
CA PRO A 378 23.18 22.90 3.31
C PRO A 378 22.55 22.00 2.24
N THR A 379 21.22 21.89 2.26
CA THR A 379 20.44 21.13 1.25
C THR A 379 19.80 22.03 0.21
N VAL A 380 19.95 21.66 -1.05
CA VAL A 380 19.59 22.47 -2.21
C VAL A 380 18.68 21.70 -3.16
N PHE A 381 17.64 22.35 -3.67
CA PHE A 381 16.78 21.83 -4.75
C PHE A 381 17.07 22.53 -6.08
N LEU A 382 17.33 21.77 -7.15
CA LEU A 382 17.60 22.28 -8.49
C LEU A 382 16.32 22.32 -9.34
N CYS A 383 15.73 23.52 -9.43
CA CYS A 383 14.65 23.84 -10.35
C CYS A 383 15.22 24.04 -11.77
N HIS A 384 14.88 23.17 -12.71
CA HIS A 384 15.41 23.19 -14.08
C HIS A 384 14.35 22.77 -15.11
N GLU A 385 14.57 23.11 -16.38
CA GLU A 385 13.78 22.56 -17.49
C GLU A 385 14.29 21.16 -17.84
N ASN A 386 13.41 20.26 -18.29
CA ASN A 386 13.74 18.86 -18.51
C ASN A 386 14.86 18.67 -19.56
N ARG A 387 14.97 19.55 -20.55
CA ARG A 387 16.04 19.54 -21.56
C ARG A 387 17.41 19.94 -20.98
N ASP A 388 17.43 20.65 -19.86
CA ASP A 388 18.66 21.07 -19.17
C ASP A 388 19.16 20.04 -18.16
N LYS A 389 18.48 18.90 -18.05
CA LYS A 389 18.80 17.86 -17.09
C LYS A 389 20.28 17.41 -17.12
N PRO A 390 20.93 17.19 -18.28
CA PRO A 390 22.35 16.83 -18.28
C PRO A 390 23.25 17.90 -17.65
N ALA A 391 22.87 19.18 -17.76
CA ALA A 391 23.60 20.27 -17.12
C ALA A 391 23.30 20.36 -15.61
N ALA A 392 22.04 20.12 -15.23
CA ALA A 392 21.62 20.07 -13.83
C ALA A 392 22.28 18.91 -13.07
N GLU A 393 22.44 17.74 -13.72
CA GLU A 393 23.15 16.57 -13.17
C GLU A 393 24.63 16.87 -12.92
N ARG A 394 25.33 17.47 -13.90
CA ARG A 394 26.72 17.93 -13.73
C ARG A 394 26.86 18.92 -12.58
N MET A 395 25.98 19.92 -12.51
CA MET A 395 25.99 20.89 -11.42
C MET A 395 25.77 20.23 -10.05
N ALA A 396 24.87 19.24 -9.96
CA ALA A 396 24.65 18.53 -8.72
C ALA A 396 25.87 17.72 -8.27
N GLU A 397 26.58 17.08 -9.20
CA GLU A 397 27.85 16.40 -8.90
C GLU A 397 28.89 17.38 -8.36
N GLU A 398 29.06 18.54 -8.99
CA GLU A 398 30.01 19.57 -8.57
C GLU A 398 29.69 20.17 -7.20
N LEU A 399 28.40 20.38 -6.89
CA LEU A 399 27.92 20.88 -5.60
C LEU A 399 28.10 19.83 -4.50
N ARG A 400 27.78 18.56 -4.78
CA ARG A 400 27.98 17.45 -3.83
C ARG A 400 29.45 17.25 -3.49
N ALA A 401 30.34 17.35 -4.48
CA ALA A 401 31.79 17.30 -4.26
C ALA A 401 32.31 18.40 -3.32
N ARG A 402 31.51 19.44 -3.08
CA ARG A 402 31.82 20.60 -2.23
C ARG A 402 31.03 20.63 -0.93
N GLY A 403 30.41 19.52 -0.55
CA GLY A 403 29.68 19.37 0.72
C GLY A 403 28.28 19.96 0.74
N ILE A 404 27.70 20.27 -0.43
CA ILE A 404 26.33 20.77 -0.56
C ILE A 404 25.43 19.61 -1.00
N ASN A 405 24.38 19.33 -0.23
CA ASN A 405 23.41 18.28 -0.55
C ASN A 405 22.49 18.75 -1.69
N VAL A 406 22.27 17.93 -2.71
CA VAL A 406 21.48 18.34 -3.89
C VAL A 406 20.35 17.37 -4.24
N TRP A 407 19.15 17.93 -4.38
CA TRP A 407 17.94 17.30 -4.92
C TRP A 407 17.73 17.72 -6.39
N LEU A 408 17.59 16.73 -7.26
CA LEU A 408 17.31 16.85 -8.70
C LEU A 408 15.97 16.18 -9.03
N ASP A 409 15.15 16.81 -9.86
CA ASP A 409 13.82 16.28 -10.23
C ASP A 409 13.80 15.40 -11.51
N LYS A 410 12.74 14.57 -11.58
CA LYS A 410 12.14 13.76 -12.67
C LYS A 410 12.48 12.27 -12.84
N HIS A 411 13.04 11.60 -11.83
CA HIS A 411 13.10 10.12 -11.79
C HIS A 411 12.45 9.47 -10.57
N CYS A 412 11.47 10.14 -9.96
CA CYS A 412 10.67 9.58 -8.87
C CYS A 412 9.15 9.80 -9.03
N LEU A 413 8.62 9.91 -10.26
CA LEU A 413 7.17 9.97 -10.51
C LEU A 413 6.79 9.21 -11.80
N ARG A 414 5.69 8.46 -11.74
CA ARG A 414 5.08 7.69 -12.85
C ARG A 414 3.84 8.43 -13.36
N GLY A 415 3.30 8.03 -14.52
CA GLY A 415 2.05 8.61 -15.03
C GLY A 415 0.90 8.40 -14.04
N GLY A 416 0.32 9.50 -13.53
CA GLY A 416 -0.85 9.49 -12.63
C GLY A 416 -0.70 10.25 -11.30
N ASP A 417 0.51 10.71 -10.94
CA ASP A 417 0.73 11.41 -9.66
C ASP A 417 0.04 12.79 -9.60
N LEU A 418 -0.61 13.10 -8.46
CA LEU A 418 -1.19 14.42 -8.17
C LEU A 418 -0.08 15.43 -7.85
N TRP A 419 0.51 15.96 -8.91
CA TRP A 419 1.62 16.92 -8.96
C TRP A 419 1.57 18.14 -8.00
N PRO A 420 0.43 18.76 -7.63
CA PRO A 420 0.44 20.04 -6.91
C PRO A 420 0.90 20.03 -5.43
N GLN A 421 1.10 18.88 -4.78
CA GLN A 421 1.32 18.81 -3.32
C GLN A 421 2.69 18.29 -2.87
N ILE A 422 3.41 17.57 -3.74
CA ILE A 422 4.71 16.96 -3.36
C ILE A 422 5.82 18.01 -3.39
N ILE A 423 5.83 18.82 -4.45
CA ILE A 423 6.86 19.84 -4.68
C ILE A 423 6.84 20.92 -3.60
N PRO A 424 5.67 21.50 -3.22
CA PRO A 424 5.63 22.44 -2.09
C PRO A 424 6.17 21.85 -0.80
N ARG A 425 5.85 20.59 -0.49
CA ARG A 425 6.33 19.95 0.74
C ARG A 425 7.85 19.75 0.75
N VAL A 426 8.45 19.37 -0.37
CA VAL A 426 9.91 19.22 -0.47
C VAL A 426 10.58 20.59 -0.35
N ILE A 427 10.11 21.57 -1.13
CA ILE A 427 10.60 22.94 -1.12
C ILE A 427 10.40 23.61 0.24
N GLU A 428 9.36 23.27 1.02
CA GLU A 428 9.08 23.93 2.30
C GLU A 428 9.73 23.25 3.50
N LYS A 429 9.88 21.92 3.48
CA LYS A 429 10.25 21.17 4.69
C LYS A 429 11.60 20.45 4.60
N GLN A 430 12.16 20.29 3.40
CA GLN A 430 13.30 19.40 3.18
C GLN A 430 14.47 20.07 2.44
N THR A 431 14.36 21.35 2.13
CA THR A 431 15.40 22.12 1.43
C THR A 431 15.74 23.39 2.20
N ASP A 432 17.01 23.75 2.21
CA ASP A 432 17.52 25.00 2.79
C ASP A 432 17.63 26.11 1.73
N TYR A 433 17.85 25.73 0.48
CA TYR A 433 17.92 26.61 -0.69
C TYR A 433 17.24 25.99 -1.92
N VAL A 434 16.78 26.85 -2.83
CA VAL A 434 16.30 26.50 -4.17
C VAL A 434 17.17 27.24 -5.19
N LEU A 435 17.77 26.49 -6.12
CA LEU A 435 18.50 27.04 -7.26
C LEU A 435 17.63 26.96 -8.50
N VAL A 436 17.46 28.08 -9.18
CA VAL A 436 16.69 28.16 -10.44
C VAL A 436 17.68 28.23 -11.60
N LEU A 437 17.84 27.14 -12.34
CA LEU A 437 18.75 27.04 -13.48
C LEU A 437 18.07 27.59 -14.73
N GLN A 438 18.20 28.89 -14.97
CA GLN A 438 17.54 29.55 -16.08
C GLN A 438 18.26 29.30 -17.40
N SER A 439 17.53 28.90 -18.41
CA SER A 439 18.02 28.69 -19.77
C SER A 439 17.00 29.22 -20.78
N SER A 440 17.42 29.36 -22.04
CA SER A 440 16.50 29.68 -23.13
C SER A 440 15.36 28.66 -23.26
N HIS A 441 15.55 27.40 -22.82
CA HIS A 441 14.52 26.36 -22.84
C HIS A 441 13.31 26.67 -21.94
N MET A 442 13.49 27.49 -20.90
CA MET A 442 12.39 27.92 -20.02
C MET A 442 11.50 28.98 -20.69
N LEU A 443 12.06 29.79 -21.59
CA LEU A 443 11.34 30.89 -22.26
C LEU A 443 10.27 30.38 -23.24
N ASP A 444 10.50 29.21 -23.83
CA ASP A 444 9.56 28.57 -24.77
C ASP A 444 8.37 27.89 -24.08
N LYS A 445 8.28 27.98 -22.74
CA LYS A 445 7.33 27.21 -21.93
C LYS A 445 6.50 28.14 -21.03
N PRO A 446 5.42 28.74 -21.55
CA PRO A 446 4.49 29.54 -20.74
C PRO A 446 3.78 28.69 -19.67
N GLU A 447 3.60 27.39 -19.92
CA GLU A 447 3.03 26.43 -18.98
C GLU A 447 4.05 25.30 -18.71
N SER A 448 4.54 25.24 -17.47
CA SER A 448 5.50 24.22 -17.03
C SER A 448 5.57 24.17 -15.50
N TYR A 449 5.97 23.03 -14.96
CA TYR A 449 6.04 22.79 -13.51
C TYR A 449 7.09 23.64 -12.80
N PHE A 450 8.18 24.01 -13.46
CA PHE A 450 9.18 24.89 -12.86
C PHE A 450 8.57 26.25 -12.45
N HIS A 451 7.49 26.72 -13.09
CA HIS A 451 6.79 27.94 -12.66
C HIS A 451 6.15 27.81 -11.28
N LEU A 452 5.64 26.62 -10.95
CA LEU A 452 5.09 26.32 -9.63
C LEU A 452 6.22 26.20 -8.59
N GLU A 453 7.33 25.57 -8.95
CA GLU A 453 8.53 25.46 -8.10
C GLU A 453 9.07 26.85 -7.74
N ILE A 454 9.28 27.71 -8.74
CA ILE A 454 9.74 29.09 -8.57
C ILE A 454 8.77 29.87 -7.68
N ARG A 455 7.46 29.80 -7.95
CA ARG A 455 6.45 30.51 -7.15
C ARG A 455 6.40 30.05 -5.70
N THR A 456 6.54 28.75 -5.47
CA THR A 456 6.57 28.17 -4.12
C THR A 456 7.81 28.66 -3.37
N ALA A 457 8.96 28.65 -4.04
CA ALA A 457 10.21 29.09 -3.45
C ALA A 457 10.22 30.61 -3.17
N LEU A 458 9.63 31.43 -4.04
CA LEU A 458 9.46 32.87 -3.80
C LEU A 458 8.56 33.14 -2.58
N LYS A 459 7.41 32.46 -2.46
CA LYS A 459 6.56 32.57 -1.27
C LYS A 459 7.31 32.24 0.02
N ARG A 460 8.21 31.26 -0.04
CA ARG A 460 9.04 30.89 1.11
C ARG A 460 10.15 31.93 1.34
N GLN A 461 10.75 32.49 0.30
CA GLN A 461 11.72 33.59 0.38
C GLN A 461 11.13 34.82 1.08
N ASP A 462 9.84 35.13 0.88
CA ASP A 462 9.15 36.26 1.54
C ASP A 462 9.11 36.13 3.07
N LEU A 463 9.31 34.92 3.60
CA LEU A 463 9.37 34.65 5.05
C LEU A 463 10.76 34.86 5.65
N PHE A 464 11.79 35.11 4.82
CA PHE A 464 13.14 35.35 5.29
C PHE A 464 13.37 36.84 5.54
N GLY A 465 13.95 37.16 6.70
CA GLY A 465 14.34 38.53 7.02
C GLY A 465 15.51 39.03 6.16
N ASP A 466 15.75 40.34 6.21
CA ASP A 466 16.77 41.00 5.42
C ASP A 466 18.14 40.31 5.50
N GLY A 467 18.73 40.05 4.34
CA GLY A 467 20.07 39.46 4.22
C GLY A 467 20.13 37.93 4.13
N PHE A 468 19.01 37.20 4.27
CA PHE A 468 18.94 35.75 4.10
C PHE A 468 18.32 35.31 2.75
N ARG A 469 18.88 34.26 2.13
CA ARG A 469 18.49 33.81 0.78
C ARG A 469 17.92 32.41 0.73
N PHE A 470 16.65 32.22 0.46
CA PHE A 470 16.07 30.90 0.18
C PHE A 470 16.14 30.51 -1.30
N LEU A 471 15.90 31.46 -2.21
CA LEU A 471 15.96 31.22 -3.66
C LEU A 471 17.16 31.94 -4.27
N VAL A 472 17.95 31.25 -5.09
CA VAL A 472 19.09 31.81 -5.83
C VAL A 472 18.93 31.51 -7.31
N PRO A 473 18.72 32.53 -8.17
CA PRO A 473 18.63 32.33 -9.60
C PRO A 473 20.01 32.23 -10.25
N LEU A 474 20.14 31.32 -11.22
CA LEU A 474 21.34 31.14 -12.04
C LEU A 474 20.99 31.26 -13.52
N ILE A 475 21.93 31.77 -14.31
CA ILE A 475 21.84 31.75 -15.77
C ILE A 475 22.76 30.65 -16.27
N LEU A 476 22.18 29.58 -16.81
CA LEU A 476 22.89 28.44 -17.36
C LEU A 476 23.44 28.75 -18.75
N ASN A 477 22.67 29.47 -19.56
CA ASN A 477 23.01 29.88 -20.92
C ASN A 477 22.60 31.35 -21.10
N PRO A 478 23.47 32.23 -21.63
CA PRO A 478 23.08 33.61 -21.92
C PRO A 478 21.93 33.69 -22.94
N ASP A 479 20.88 34.42 -22.60
CA ASP A 479 19.79 34.80 -23.50
C ASP A 479 19.35 36.24 -23.13
N PRO A 480 19.19 37.17 -24.08
CA PRO A 480 18.78 38.55 -23.79
C PRO A 480 17.46 38.70 -23.03
N ARG A 481 16.62 37.65 -23.02
CA ARG A 481 15.32 37.61 -22.34
C ARG A 481 15.40 37.02 -20.93
N LEU A 482 16.60 36.63 -20.48
CA LEU A 482 16.86 36.21 -19.09
C LEU A 482 17.46 37.37 -18.28
N PRO A 483 17.22 37.41 -16.95
CA PRO A 483 16.47 36.44 -16.15
C PRO A 483 14.95 36.47 -16.40
N LEU A 484 14.28 35.38 -16.03
CA LEU A 484 12.82 35.29 -16.02
C LEU A 484 12.23 36.41 -15.17
N GLU A 485 11.15 37.04 -15.64
CA GLU A 485 10.49 38.16 -14.98
C GLU A 485 10.17 37.87 -13.49
N SER A 486 9.77 36.64 -13.17
CA SER A 486 9.45 36.18 -11.81
C SER A 486 10.62 36.23 -10.83
N VAL A 487 11.86 36.22 -11.31
CA VAL A 487 13.08 36.29 -10.48
C VAL A 487 14.00 37.44 -10.88
N ALA A 488 13.56 38.34 -11.78
CA ALA A 488 14.36 39.45 -12.29
C ALA A 488 14.76 40.48 -11.20
N GLY A 489 13.99 40.55 -10.11
CA GLY A 489 14.31 41.36 -8.94
C GLY A 489 15.44 40.78 -8.06
N LEU A 490 15.90 39.56 -8.35
CA LEU A 490 16.96 38.88 -7.61
C LEU A 490 18.27 38.87 -8.42
N HIS A 491 19.40 39.05 -7.73
CA HIS A 491 20.70 38.98 -8.38
C HIS A 491 20.98 37.56 -8.89
N CYS A 492 21.30 37.44 -10.18
CA CYS A 492 21.56 36.18 -10.84
C CYS A 492 23.05 35.86 -10.90
N ILE A 493 23.40 34.59 -10.66
CA ILE A 493 24.76 34.09 -10.84
C ILE A 493 24.89 33.56 -12.27
N ASP A 494 25.83 34.10 -13.04
CA ASP A 494 26.18 33.58 -14.36
C ASP A 494 27.07 32.34 -14.21
N TRP A 495 26.56 31.19 -14.66
CA TRP A 495 27.26 29.92 -14.55
C TRP A 495 28.45 29.80 -15.52
N GLN A 496 28.39 30.43 -16.70
CA GLN A 496 29.34 30.19 -17.78
C GLN A 496 30.66 30.95 -17.65
N ASN A 497 30.73 31.99 -16.81
CA ASN A 497 31.91 32.85 -16.70
C ASN A 497 33.09 32.23 -15.90
N GLY A 498 33.07 30.91 -15.63
CA GLY A 498 34.10 30.20 -14.85
C GLY A 498 34.17 30.56 -13.36
N GLN A 499 33.52 31.66 -12.95
CA GLN A 499 33.40 32.14 -11.57
C GLN A 499 32.03 31.80 -10.93
N GLY A 500 31.09 31.26 -11.71
CA GLY A 500 29.72 30.99 -11.25
C GLY A 500 29.64 29.96 -10.13
N LEU A 501 30.38 28.86 -10.23
CA LEU A 501 30.42 27.82 -9.21
C LEU A 501 31.05 28.29 -7.88
N PRO A 502 32.24 28.95 -7.87
CA PRO A 502 32.78 29.57 -6.65
C PRO A 502 31.84 30.60 -6.02
N ALA A 503 31.23 31.48 -6.82
CA ALA A 503 30.31 32.50 -6.33
C ALA A 503 29.04 31.90 -5.72
N LEU A 504 28.48 30.86 -6.33
CA LEU A 504 27.33 30.11 -5.83
C LEU A 504 27.66 29.42 -4.50
N GLN A 505 28.79 28.72 -4.45
CA GLN A 505 29.24 28.05 -3.23
C GLN A 505 29.41 29.03 -2.08
N GLN A 506 30.12 30.14 -2.32
CA GLN A 506 30.35 31.17 -1.31
C GLN A 506 29.02 31.75 -0.81
N THR A 507 28.09 32.05 -1.73
CA THR A 507 26.75 32.55 -1.38
C THR A 507 26.00 31.59 -0.46
N ILE A 508 25.98 30.30 -0.79
CA ILE A 508 25.24 29.28 -0.03
C ILE A 508 25.87 29.04 1.34
N LEU A 509 27.20 28.89 1.41
CA LEU A 509 27.91 28.56 2.65
C LEU A 509 27.94 29.74 3.63
N ASP A 510 28.15 30.97 3.14
CA ASP A 510 28.13 32.17 4.00
C ASP A 510 26.74 32.41 4.60
N ASP A 511 25.69 32.25 3.80
CA ASP A 511 24.30 32.37 4.26
C ASP A 511 23.95 31.23 5.25
N TRP A 512 24.43 30.02 4.97
CA TRP A 512 24.19 28.84 5.81
C TRP A 512 24.81 29.00 7.19
N GLU A 513 26.07 29.42 7.25
CA GLU A 513 26.79 29.65 8.50
C GLU A 513 26.15 30.78 9.32
N LYS A 514 25.69 31.86 8.67
CA LYS A 514 24.91 32.92 9.32
C LYS A 514 23.62 32.37 9.95
N ARG A 515 22.86 31.53 9.22
CA ARG A 515 21.64 30.89 9.75
C ARG A 515 21.92 29.98 10.93
N ARG A 516 23.00 29.18 10.87
CA ARG A 516 23.41 28.31 11.98
C ARG A 516 23.69 29.11 13.24
N ARG A 517 24.42 30.22 13.14
CA ARG A 517 24.71 31.11 14.27
C ARG A 517 23.46 31.74 14.86
N VAL A 518 22.50 32.16 14.04
CA VAL A 518 21.21 32.68 14.52
C VAL A 518 20.41 31.60 15.24
N ARG A 519 20.28 30.40 14.66
CA ARG A 519 19.59 29.25 15.29
C ARG A 519 20.23 28.84 16.62
N ALA A 520 21.55 28.84 16.70
CA ALA A 520 22.28 28.52 17.93
C ALA A 520 22.06 29.58 19.04
N ARG A 521 21.86 30.86 18.68
CA ARG A 521 21.57 31.93 19.63
C ARG A 521 20.11 31.92 20.12
N THR A 522 19.16 31.52 19.27
CA THR A 522 17.75 31.37 19.67
C THR A 522 17.45 30.07 20.39
N ALA A 523 18.31 29.06 20.27
CA ALA A 523 18.24 27.79 20.99
C ALA A 523 19.02 27.81 22.33
N GLY A 524 19.01 28.95 23.05
CA GLY A 524 19.69 29.08 24.35
C GLY A 524 19.31 27.99 25.37
N PRO A 525 20.15 27.78 26.40
CA PRO A 525 20.22 26.55 27.21
C PRO A 525 18.91 26.11 27.85
#